data_AF-A0A0L8JD77-F1
#
_entry.id   AF-A0A0L8JD77-F1
#
_cell.length_a   1.000
_cell.length_b   1.000
_cell.length_c   1.000
_cell.angle_alpha   90.00
_cell.angle_beta   90.00
_cell.angle_gamma   90.00
#
_symmetry.space_group_name_H-M   'P 1'
#
loop_
_entity.id
_entity.type
_entity.pdbx_description
1 polymer ?
#
loop_
_entity_poly.entity_id
_entity_poly.type
_entity_poly.pdbx_seq_one_letter_code
_entity_poly.pdbx_strand_id
1 'polypeptide(L)'
;MSVDGFRGNPEQMKQMVELMVSCGNTFGQALDRLEQEIQPTLSEWEGESKNVYIECQKSWDALAKELQQFLLKAAEGVEGVANIYRQQDVQAAAGFGG
;
A
#
# COMPACT_ATOMS: atom_id res chain seq x y z
N MET A 1 -4.93 11.94 -34.58
CA MET A 1 -4.00 11.32 -33.62
C MET A 1 -4.81 11.05 -32.35
N SER A 2 -5.16 9.78 -32.11
CA SER A 2 -5.89 9.37 -30.92
C SER A 2 -5.08 9.69 -29.67
N VAL A 3 -5.51 10.71 -28.93
CA VAL A 3 -5.11 10.98 -27.54
C VAL A 3 -5.73 9.98 -26.55
N ASP A 4 -6.31 8.90 -27.06
CA ASP A 4 -7.03 7.87 -26.30
C ASP A 4 -6.11 6.98 -25.44
N GLY A 5 -4.80 6.95 -25.73
CA GLY A 5 -3.83 6.13 -24.99
C GLY A 5 -3.31 6.75 -23.69
N PHE A 6 -3.51 8.06 -23.46
CA PHE A 6 -2.99 8.78 -22.28
C PHE A 6 -4.10 9.20 -21.30
N ARG A 7 -5.38 8.92 -21.63
CA ARG A 7 -6.52 8.94 -20.70
C ARG A 7 -6.44 7.79 -19.68
N GLY A 8 -5.24 7.45 -19.21
CA GLY A 8 -5.05 6.69 -17.98
C GLY A 8 -5.76 7.45 -16.88
N ASN A 9 -6.97 7.01 -16.61
CA ASN A 9 -8.02 7.78 -15.97
C ASN A 9 -7.56 8.08 -14.52
N PRO A 10 -7.68 9.32 -13.99
CA PRO A 10 -7.44 9.59 -12.58
C PRO A 10 -8.23 8.63 -11.66
N GLU A 11 -9.34 8.08 -12.15
CA GLU A 11 -10.10 7.03 -11.48
C GLU A 11 -9.35 5.68 -11.40
N GLN A 12 -8.60 5.27 -12.43
CA GLN A 12 -7.76 4.07 -12.36
C GLN A 12 -6.58 4.26 -11.40
N MET A 13 -6.03 5.48 -11.35
CA MET A 13 -4.97 5.83 -10.38
C MET A 13 -5.47 5.72 -8.94
N LYS A 14 -6.68 6.24 -8.64
CA LYS A 14 -7.32 6.07 -7.33
C LYS A 14 -7.57 4.60 -7.01
N GLN A 15 -8.12 3.83 -7.95
CA GLN A 15 -8.37 2.40 -7.76
C GLN A 15 -7.08 1.63 -7.45
N MET A 16 -5.97 1.98 -8.12
CA MET A 16 -4.67 1.38 -7.84
C MET A 16 -4.17 1.72 -6.43
N VAL A 17 -4.37 2.95 -5.97
CA VAL A 17 -4.04 3.38 -4.60
C VAL A 17 -4.87 2.62 -3.58
N GLU A 18 -6.18 2.50 -3.79
CA GLU A 18 -7.08 1.75 -2.90
C GLU A 18 -6.69 0.26 -2.84
N LEU A 19 -6.32 -0.35 -3.98
CA LEU A 19 -5.81 -1.72 -4.04
C LEU A 19 -4.48 -1.87 -3.30
N MET A 20 -3.56 -0.91 -3.42
CA MET A 20 -2.29 -0.90 -2.72
C MET A 20 -2.48 -0.86 -1.21
N VAL A 21 -3.33 0.04 -0.72
CA VAL A 21 -3.67 0.15 0.72
C VAL A 21 -4.37 -1.12 1.20
N SER A 22 -5.31 -1.66 0.43
CA SER A 22 -6.02 -2.90 0.76
C SER A 22 -5.06 -4.09 0.88
N CYS A 23 -4.11 -4.23 -0.05
CA CYS A 23 -3.09 -5.27 -0.02
C CYS A 23 -2.23 -5.20 1.24
N GLY A 24 -1.78 -3.99 1.63
CA GLY A 24 -1.04 -3.78 2.87
C GLY A 24 -1.83 -4.19 4.12
N ASN A 25 -3.13 -3.90 4.16
CA ASN A 25 -4.00 -4.30 5.26
C ASN A 25 -4.21 -5.82 5.30
N THR A 26 -4.41 -6.47 4.16
CA THR A 26 -4.54 -7.94 4.09
C THR A 26 -3.26 -8.64 4.56
N PHE A 27 -2.09 -8.10 4.21
CA PHE A 27 -0.82 -8.64 4.66
C PHE A 27 -0.66 -8.54 6.18
N GLY A 28 -1.00 -7.39 6.78
CA GLY A 28 -1.02 -7.24 8.24
C GLY A 28 -1.97 -8.23 8.92
N GLN A 29 -3.20 -8.36 8.42
CA GLN A 29 -4.17 -9.31 8.97
C GLN A 29 -3.71 -10.78 8.89
N ALA A 30 -2.98 -11.16 7.84
CA ALA A 30 -2.43 -12.50 7.72
C ALA A 30 -1.35 -12.76 8.78
N LEU A 31 -0.51 -11.77 9.10
CA LEU A 31 0.49 -11.85 10.17
C LEU A 31 -0.17 -11.87 11.56
N ASP A 32 -1.17 -11.02 11.81
CA ASP A 32 -1.95 -11.03 13.06
C ASP A 32 -2.61 -12.40 13.29
N ARG A 33 -3.16 -13.00 12.24
CA ARG A 33 -3.75 -14.35 12.31
C ARG A 33 -2.69 -15.40 12.63
N LEU A 34 -1.53 -15.33 12.00
CA LEU A 34 -0.42 -16.23 12.28
C LEU A 34 0.01 -16.13 13.76
N GLU A 35 0.08 -14.91 14.30
CA GLU A 35 0.38 -14.70 15.71
C GLU A 35 -0.69 -15.31 16.63
N GLN A 36 -1.97 -15.12 16.32
CA GLN A 36 -3.07 -15.70 17.10
C GLN A 36 -3.06 -17.23 17.11
N GLU A 37 -2.67 -17.85 15.99
CA GLU A 37 -2.54 -19.30 15.88
C GLU A 37 -1.34 -19.84 16.67
N ILE A 38 -0.25 -19.06 16.80
CA ILE A 38 0.98 -19.49 17.48
C ILE A 38 0.95 -19.20 18.99
N GLN A 39 0.38 -18.07 19.42
CA GLN A 39 0.17 -17.67 20.82
C GLN A 39 -0.20 -18.82 21.79
N PRO A 40 -1.20 -19.66 21.50
CA PRO A 40 -1.59 -20.75 22.42
C PRO A 40 -0.49 -21.80 22.59
N THR A 41 0.27 -22.10 21.54
CA THR A 41 1.38 -23.07 21.58
C THR A 41 2.68 -22.47 22.09
N LEU A 42 2.81 -21.14 22.09
CA LEU A 42 4.00 -20.43 22.55
C LEU A 42 4.32 -20.69 24.04
N SER A 43 3.31 -21.02 24.83
CA SER A 43 3.48 -21.40 26.24
C SER A 43 4.18 -22.76 26.41
N GLU A 44 4.11 -23.62 25.40
CA GLU A 44 4.77 -24.93 25.36
C GLU A 44 6.19 -24.84 24.77
N TRP A 45 6.55 -23.69 24.17
CA TRP A 45 7.86 -23.48 23.58
C TRP A 45 8.85 -23.05 24.65
N GLU A 46 9.83 -23.90 24.96
CA GLU A 46 10.90 -23.58 25.91
C GLU A 46 12.16 -23.02 25.23
N GLY A 47 12.88 -22.16 25.95
CA GLY A 47 14.24 -21.76 25.61
C GLY A 47 14.39 -20.93 24.32
N GLU A 48 15.30 -21.37 23.45
CA GLU A 48 15.78 -20.63 22.26
C GLU A 48 14.71 -20.46 21.18
N SER A 49 13.83 -21.45 21.00
CA SER A 49 12.74 -21.42 20.02
C SER A 49 11.76 -20.26 20.25
N LYS A 50 11.48 -19.96 21.52
CA LYS A 50 10.64 -18.82 21.90
C LYS A 50 11.32 -17.48 21.62
N ASN A 51 12.62 -17.39 21.86
CA ASN A 51 13.39 -16.18 21.55
C ASN A 51 13.47 -15.92 20.05
N VAL A 52 13.76 -16.96 19.25
CA VAL A 52 13.78 -16.88 17.78
C VAL A 52 12.40 -16.46 17.25
N TYR A 53 11.32 -17.01 17.81
CA TYR A 53 9.98 -16.57 17.45
C TYR A 53 9.74 -15.09 17.71
N ILE A 54 10.07 -14.60 18.92
CA ILE A 54 9.88 -13.20 19.28
C ILE A 54 10.71 -12.27 18.37
N GLU A 55 11.91 -12.69 17.95
CA GLU A 55 12.73 -11.94 16.99
C GLU A 55 12.10 -11.93 15.59
N CYS A 56 11.65 -13.08 15.09
CA CYS A 56 10.90 -13.17 13.84
C CYS A 56 9.65 -12.30 13.88
N GLN A 57 8.93 -12.30 15.01
CA GLN A 57 7.74 -11.49 15.22
C GLN A 57 8.03 -10.00 15.05
N LYS A 58 9.01 -9.50 15.82
CA LYS A 58 9.44 -8.11 15.70
C LYS A 58 9.89 -7.75 14.28
N SER A 59 10.56 -8.68 13.60
CA SER A 59 11.05 -8.45 12.24
C SER A 59 9.91 -8.33 11.24
N TRP A 60 8.94 -9.24 11.25
CA TRP A 60 7.80 -9.13 10.32
C TRP A 60 6.91 -7.94 10.65
N ASP A 61 6.78 -7.55 11.92
CA ASP A 61 5.97 -6.39 12.34
C ASP A 61 6.61 -5.09 11.83
N ALA A 62 7.94 -5.00 11.93
CA ALA A 62 8.69 -3.88 11.38
C ALA A 62 8.53 -3.81 9.86
N LEU A 63 8.66 -4.93 9.15
CA LEU A 63 8.50 -5.00 7.69
C LEU A 63 7.07 -4.68 7.25
N ALA A 64 6.05 -5.12 7.98
CA ALA A 64 4.65 -4.80 7.71
C ALA A 64 4.40 -3.30 7.86
N LYS A 65 4.97 -2.68 8.90
CA LYS A 65 4.89 -1.22 9.09
C LYS A 65 5.62 -0.45 7.99
N GLU A 66 6.80 -0.89 7.60
CA GLU A 66 7.55 -0.30 6.47
C GLU A 66 6.78 -0.42 5.15
N LEU A 67 6.17 -1.58 4.90
CA LEU A 67 5.32 -1.81 3.73
C LEU A 67 4.13 -0.84 3.72
N GLN A 68 3.44 -0.65 4.84
CA GLN A 68 2.35 0.33 4.95
C GLN A 68 2.85 1.75 4.67
N GLN A 69 3.99 2.15 5.22
CA GLN A 69 4.58 3.46 4.96
C GLN A 69 4.98 3.65 3.50
N PHE A 70 5.53 2.61 2.87
CA PHE A 70 5.88 2.62 1.46
C PHE A 70 4.63 2.78 0.58
N LEU A 71 3.58 2.02 0.86
CA LEU A 71 2.31 2.09 0.14
C LEU A 71 1.64 3.46 0.31
N LEU A 72 1.70 4.06 1.50
CA LEU A 72 1.23 5.43 1.74
C LEU A 72 2.01 6.45 0.91
N LYS A 73 3.35 6.37 0.87
CA LYS A 73 4.18 7.25 0.03
C LYS A 73 3.89 7.06 -1.47
N ALA A 74 3.69 5.82 -1.90
CA ALA A 74 3.30 5.51 -3.27
C ALA A 74 1.93 6.11 -3.60
N ALA A 75 0.98 6.02 -2.67
CA ALA A 75 -0.34 6.64 -2.79
C ALA A 75 -0.26 8.17 -2.95
N GLU A 76 0.50 8.85 -2.08
CA GLU A 76 0.73 10.31 -2.16
C GLU A 76 1.35 10.72 -3.50
N GLY A 77 2.32 9.94 -4.00
CA GLY A 77 2.94 10.17 -5.30
C GLY A 77 1.94 10.06 -6.46
N VAL A 78 1.09 9.03 -6.43
CA VAL A 78 0.05 8.81 -7.45
C VAL A 78 -1.02 9.91 -7.40
N GLU A 79 -1.45 10.34 -6.20
CA GLU A 79 -2.37 11.48 -6.05
C GLU A 79 -1.75 12.79 -6.58
N GLY A 80 -0.46 13.02 -6.31
CA GLY A 80 0.28 14.16 -6.84
C GLY A 80 0.29 14.19 -8.36
N VAL A 81 0.55 13.05 -8.99
CA VAL A 81 0.48 12.89 -10.46
C VAL A 81 -0.94 13.15 -10.96
N ALA A 82 -1.96 12.55 -10.34
CA ALA A 82 -3.35 12.74 -10.74
C ALA A 82 -3.81 14.21 -10.65
N ASN A 83 -3.29 14.98 -9.68
CA ASN A 83 -3.58 16.41 -9.54
C ASN A 83 -2.92 17.24 -10.67
N ILE A 84 -1.67 16.93 -11.03
CA ILE A 84 -0.95 17.59 -12.13
C ILE A 84 -1.70 17.37 -13.45
N TYR A 85 -2.16 16.14 -13.71
CA TYR A 85 -2.95 15.83 -14.91
C TYR A 85 -4.24 16.65 -14.97
N ARG A 86 -4.99 16.73 -13.86
CA ARG A 86 -6.21 17.56 -13.80
C ARG A 86 -5.93 19.03 -14.10
N GLN A 87 -4.85 19.58 -13.58
CA GLN A 87 -4.48 20.98 -13.83
C GLN A 87 -4.08 21.22 -15.29
N GLN A 88 -3.33 20.30 -15.89
CA GLN A 88 -2.94 20.39 -17.31
C GLN A 88 -4.14 20.27 -18.24
N ASP A 89 -5.10 19.41 -17.93
CA ASP A 89 -6.32 19.25 -18.73
C ASP A 89 -7.17 20.54 -18.73
N VAL A 90 -7.35 21.16 -17.56
CA VAL A 90 -8.06 22.44 -17.42
C VAL A 90 -7.36 23.56 -18.18
N GLN A 91 -6.03 23.63 -18.12
CA GLN A 91 -5.25 24.64 -18.85
C GLN A 91 -5.27 24.42 -20.36
N ALA A 92 -5.18 23.17 -20.82
CA ALA A 92 -5.29 22.83 -22.24
C ALA A 92 -6.69 23.18 -22.76
N ALA A 93 -7.75 22.81 -22.03
CA ALA A 93 -9.13 23.14 -22.40
C ALA A 93 -9.38 24.66 -22.48
N ALA A 94 -8.76 25.44 -21.59
CA ALA A 94 -8.84 26.91 -21.64
C ALA A 94 -8.08 27.51 -22.83
N GLY A 95 -6.99 26.89 -23.28
CA GLY A 95 -6.19 27.36 -24.42
C GLY A 95 -6.75 27.06 -25.80
N PHE A 96 -7.64 26.06 -25.93
CA PHE A 96 -8.32 25.72 -27.19
C PHE A 96 -9.68 26.43 -27.36
N GLY A 97 -10.15 27.16 -26.35
CA GLY A 97 -11.44 27.87 -26.35
C GLY A 97 -11.37 29.38 -26.65
N GLY A 98 -10.19 29.91 -27.01
CA GLY A 98 -9.98 31.29 -27.47
C GLY A 98 -9.39 31.31 -28.87
#